data_AF-A0A7X9JIM7-F1
#
_entry.id   AF-A0A7X9JIM7-F1
#
_cell.length_a   1.000
_cell.length_b   1.000
_cell.length_c   1.000
_cell.angle_alpha   90.00
_cell.angle_beta   90.00
_cell.angle_gamma   90.00
#
_symmetry.space_group_name_H-M   'P 1'
#
loop_
_entity.id
_entity.type
_entity.pdbx_description
1 polymer ?
#
loop_
_entity_poly.entity_id
_entity_poly.type
_entity_poly.pdbx_seq_one_letter_code
_entity_poly.pdbx_strand_id
1 'polypeptide(L)'
;NIKGSRSIIFSVVRYGNVMGSRGSVIPFFLSKKDGEELTITDSRMTRFNITLNEAVDLVIFALENATGGEIFVPKLPSYKITDLAKASAPKCKIRYIGIRPGEKLHEEMVTLPESINTYETKKYYIILPSIQFFATNTNLKNSIKKLGAKKVKNEFSYSSGNNKHFLKVNELKKLIDLNILSNGNYTK
;
A
#
# COMPACT_ATOMS: atom_id res chain seq x y z
N ASN A 1 -18.48 10.50 17.30
CA ASN A 1 -19.37 11.67 17.16
C ASN A 1 -18.98 12.48 15.94
N ILE A 2 -19.73 12.38 14.86
CA ILE A 2 -19.65 13.29 13.70
C ILE A 2 -20.85 14.24 13.85
N LYS A 3 -20.63 15.50 14.24
CA LYS A 3 -21.68 16.48 14.53
C LYS A 3 -21.45 17.74 13.69
N GLY A 4 -22.49 18.20 13.01
CA GLY A 4 -22.48 19.41 12.19
C GLY A 4 -23.81 19.55 11.43
N SER A 5 -24.15 20.76 11.00
CA SER A 5 -25.39 21.03 10.26
C SER A 5 -25.30 20.72 8.76
N ARG A 6 -24.08 20.45 8.25
CA ARG A 6 -23.83 20.16 6.83
C ARG A 6 -23.73 18.65 6.62
N SER A 7 -24.29 18.18 5.51
CA SER A 7 -24.06 16.83 5.03
C SER A 7 -22.62 16.75 4.50
N ILE A 8 -21.74 16.05 5.22
CA ILE A 8 -20.33 15.85 4.87
C ILE A 8 -20.04 14.36 4.91
N ILE A 9 -19.41 13.86 3.85
CA ILE A 9 -18.99 12.47 3.73
C ILE A 9 -17.51 12.39 4.10
N PHE A 10 -17.18 11.48 5.03
CA PHE A 10 -15.80 11.17 5.41
C PHE A 10 -15.47 9.75 5.00
N SER A 11 -14.34 9.55 4.32
CA SER A 11 -13.82 8.24 3.98
C SER A 11 -12.29 8.27 4.01
N VAL A 12 -11.66 7.10 4.06
CA VAL A 12 -10.21 6.95 4.17
C VAL A 12 -9.70 6.13 2.99
N VAL A 13 -8.58 6.56 2.42
CA VAL A 13 -7.76 5.70 1.56
C VAL A 13 -6.55 5.22 2.36
N ARG A 14 -6.22 3.93 2.27
CA ARG A 14 -5.08 3.33 2.97
C ARG A 14 -4.26 2.53 1.96
N TYR A 15 -2.98 2.83 1.85
CA TYR A 15 -2.07 2.18 0.90
C TYR A 15 -0.66 2.08 1.48
N GLY A 16 0.19 1.29 0.80
CA GLY A 16 1.57 1.03 1.19
C GLY A 16 2.56 2.14 0.80
N ASN A 17 3.81 1.75 0.59
CA ASN A 17 4.87 2.70 0.25
C ASN A 17 4.68 3.24 -1.17
N VAL A 18 4.60 4.56 -1.27
CA VAL A 18 4.58 5.26 -2.57
C VAL A 18 5.99 5.24 -3.14
N MET A 19 6.09 4.64 -4.33
CA MET A 19 7.34 4.50 -5.07
C MET A 19 7.96 5.87 -5.36
N GLY A 20 9.22 6.04 -4.99
CA GLY A 20 9.96 7.28 -5.26
C GLY A 20 9.54 8.48 -4.42
N SER A 21 8.73 8.29 -3.38
CA SER A 21 8.35 9.40 -2.49
C SER A 21 9.58 10.02 -1.80
N ARG A 22 9.55 11.34 -1.56
CA ARG A 22 10.67 12.09 -0.97
C ARG A 22 11.06 11.50 0.40
N GLY A 23 12.35 11.28 0.61
CA GLY A 23 12.88 10.69 1.86
C GLY A 23 12.62 9.19 2.02
N SER A 24 12.06 8.50 1.01
CA SER A 24 11.88 7.05 1.07
C SER A 24 13.14 6.27 0.72
N VAL A 25 13.09 4.95 0.91
CA VAL A 25 14.23 4.05 0.72
C VAL A 25 14.68 3.95 -0.75
N ILE A 26 13.78 4.13 -1.72
CA ILE A 26 14.12 4.01 -3.14
C ILE A 26 15.06 5.15 -3.58
N PRO A 27 14.71 6.45 -3.36
CA PRO A 27 15.65 7.54 -3.56
C PRO A 27 16.97 7.38 -2.80
N PHE A 28 16.91 6.92 -1.55
CA PHE A 28 18.11 6.69 -0.77
C PHE A 28 19.03 5.65 -1.44
N PHE A 29 18.50 4.51 -1.90
CA PHE A 29 19.31 3.52 -2.62
C PHE A 29 19.83 4.04 -3.95
N LEU A 30 19.02 4.77 -4.72
CA LEU A 30 19.44 5.35 -6.00
C LEU A 30 20.52 6.43 -5.86
N SER A 31 20.58 7.11 -4.72
CA SER A 31 21.63 8.10 -4.43
C SER A 31 23.01 7.50 -4.15
N LYS A 32 23.11 6.17 -4.01
CA LYS A 32 24.33 5.48 -3.61
C LYS A 32 25.18 5.15 -4.82
N LYS A 33 26.48 5.45 -4.72
CA LYS A 33 27.44 5.14 -5.78
C LYS A 33 27.86 3.68 -5.75
N ASP A 34 28.32 3.17 -6.89
CA ASP A 34 28.90 1.83 -7.00
C ASP A 34 29.98 1.61 -5.93
N GLY A 35 29.92 0.49 -5.22
CA GLY A 35 30.85 0.15 -4.14
C GLY A 35 30.53 0.78 -2.77
N GLU A 36 29.61 1.74 -2.69
CA GLU A 36 29.09 2.21 -1.40
C GLU A 36 28.26 1.13 -0.69
N GLU A 37 27.93 1.39 0.57
CA GLU A 37 27.17 0.49 1.41
C GLU A 37 25.71 0.94 1.56
N LEU A 38 24.79 -0.02 1.40
CA LEU A 38 23.37 0.12 1.70
C LEU A 38 23.11 -0.44 3.09
N THR A 39 22.47 0.36 3.94
CA THR A 39 21.98 -0.13 5.22
C THR A 39 20.58 -0.72 5.05
N ILE A 40 20.43 -1.99 5.40
CA ILE A 40 19.14 -2.69 5.50
C ILE A 40 18.93 -3.09 6.95
N THR A 41 17.73 -2.89 7.47
CA THR A 41 17.40 -3.19 8.86
C THR A 41 17.28 -4.69 9.09
N ASP A 42 16.46 -5.38 8.30
CA ASP A 42 16.34 -6.84 8.31
C ASP A 42 16.09 -7.40 6.90
N SER A 43 16.74 -8.51 6.55
CA SER A 43 16.65 -9.15 5.23
C SER A 43 15.26 -9.72 4.91
N ARG A 44 14.46 -10.00 5.94
CA ARG A 44 13.11 -10.55 5.84
C ARG A 44 12.06 -9.49 5.55
N MET A 45 12.41 -8.19 5.59
CA MET A 45 11.41 -7.14 5.46
C MET A 45 10.73 -7.14 4.10
N THR A 46 9.41 -6.98 4.14
CA THR A 46 8.56 -6.81 2.96
C THR A 46 7.73 -5.55 3.08
N ARG A 47 7.46 -4.93 1.94
CA ARG A 47 6.62 -3.75 1.82
C ARG A 47 5.67 -3.90 0.65
N PHE A 48 4.55 -3.20 0.69
CA PHE A 48 3.68 -3.02 -0.46
C PHE A 48 4.19 -1.87 -1.31
N ASN A 49 4.11 -2.00 -2.62
CA ASN A 49 4.48 -0.93 -3.56
C ASN A 49 3.24 -0.38 -4.25
N ILE A 50 3.11 0.95 -4.27
CA ILE A 50 2.12 1.66 -5.09
C ILE A 50 2.84 2.77 -5.87
N THR A 51 2.49 2.96 -7.13
CA THR A 51 2.94 4.13 -7.90
C THR A 51 2.18 5.38 -7.49
N LEU A 52 2.70 6.57 -7.80
CA LEU A 52 1.98 7.82 -7.52
C LEU A 52 0.64 7.87 -8.26
N ASN A 53 0.61 7.42 -9.52
CA ASN A 53 -0.61 7.40 -10.33
C ASN A 53 -1.65 6.45 -9.73
N GLU A 54 -1.27 5.25 -9.30
CA GLU A 54 -2.21 4.33 -8.64
C GLU A 54 -2.75 4.88 -7.31
N ALA A 55 -1.94 5.65 -6.57
CA ALA A 55 -2.40 6.33 -5.36
C ALA A 55 -3.43 7.43 -5.67
N VAL A 56 -3.21 8.20 -6.74
CA VAL A 56 -4.17 9.20 -7.24
C VAL A 56 -5.45 8.52 -7.72
N ASP A 57 -5.34 7.44 -8.50
CA ASP A 57 -6.49 6.67 -8.98
C ASP A 57 -7.35 6.14 -7.83
N LEU A 58 -6.72 5.69 -6.75
CA LEU A 58 -7.42 5.25 -5.54
C LEU A 58 -8.18 6.41 -4.87
N VAL A 59 -7.59 7.60 -4.80
CA VAL A 59 -8.26 8.79 -4.24
C VAL A 59 -9.47 9.18 -5.08
N ILE A 60 -9.33 9.22 -6.42
CA ILE A 60 -10.42 9.52 -7.34
C ILE A 60 -11.53 8.47 -7.19
N PHE A 61 -11.16 7.18 -7.17
CA PHE A 61 -12.11 6.09 -6.95
C PHE A 61 -12.87 6.26 -5.62
N ALA A 62 -12.20 6.63 -4.54
CA ALA A 62 -12.84 6.87 -3.25
C ALA A 62 -13.80 8.07 -3.31
N LEU A 63 -13.42 9.17 -3.97
CA LEU A 63 -14.29 10.34 -4.13
C LEU A 63 -15.59 10.02 -4.89
N GLU A 64 -15.52 9.17 -5.90
CA GLU A 64 -16.69 8.79 -6.71
C GLU A 64 -17.62 7.79 -6.00
N ASN A 65 -17.10 7.00 -5.06
CA ASN A 65 -17.81 5.83 -4.52
C ASN A 65 -18.05 5.87 -3.00
N ALA A 66 -17.46 6.82 -2.27
CA ALA A 66 -17.65 6.97 -0.84
C ALA A 66 -19.09 7.34 -0.49
N THR A 67 -19.65 6.62 0.49
CA THR A 67 -20.93 6.93 1.11
C THR A 67 -20.80 7.28 2.60
N GLY A 68 -19.62 7.12 3.17
CA GLY A 68 -19.24 7.56 4.50
C GLY A 68 -18.78 6.41 5.40
N GLY A 69 -17.59 6.55 5.97
CA GLY A 69 -16.99 5.66 6.95
C GLY A 69 -16.14 4.53 6.35
N GLU A 70 -16.11 4.36 5.04
CA GLU A 70 -15.33 3.31 4.39
C GLU A 70 -13.82 3.58 4.45
N ILE A 71 -13.04 2.50 4.48
CA ILE A 71 -11.60 2.52 4.20
C ILE A 71 -11.36 1.76 2.89
N PHE A 72 -10.87 2.46 1.87
CA PHE A 72 -10.50 1.88 0.59
C PHE A 72 -9.02 1.49 0.58
N VAL A 73 -8.75 0.23 0.25
CA VAL A 73 -7.39 -0.35 0.23
C VAL A 73 -7.12 -0.96 -1.16
N PRO A 74 -6.06 -0.57 -1.87
CA PRO A 74 -5.74 -1.14 -3.17
C PRO A 74 -5.11 -2.53 -3.05
N LYS A 75 -5.36 -3.39 -4.05
CA LYS A 75 -4.67 -4.67 -4.22
C LYS A 75 -3.31 -4.41 -4.89
N LEU A 76 -2.27 -4.33 -4.08
CA LEU A 76 -0.90 -4.01 -4.45
C LEU A 76 0.00 -5.25 -4.45
N PRO A 77 1.07 -5.24 -5.25
CA PRO A 77 2.14 -6.21 -5.11
C PRO A 77 3.04 -5.87 -3.90
N SER A 78 3.71 -6.90 -3.38
CA SER A 78 4.76 -6.76 -2.36
C SER A 78 6.15 -6.79 -2.99
N TYR A 79 7.16 -6.37 -2.24
CA TYR A 79 8.56 -6.65 -2.56
C TYR A 79 9.36 -6.93 -1.30
N LYS A 80 10.47 -7.66 -1.45
CA LYS A 80 11.49 -7.82 -0.41
C LYS A 80 12.47 -6.66 -0.48
N ILE A 81 12.90 -6.14 0.67
CA ILE A 81 13.85 -5.02 0.71
C ILE A 81 15.18 -5.34 0.02
N THR A 82 15.59 -6.61 0.05
CA THR A 82 16.81 -7.11 -0.61
C THR A 82 16.68 -7.13 -2.14
N ASP A 83 15.49 -7.43 -2.66
CA ASP A 83 15.24 -7.39 -4.11
C ASP A 83 15.19 -5.94 -4.61
N LEU A 84 14.65 -5.02 -3.79
CA LEU A 84 14.71 -3.60 -4.07
C LEU A 84 16.16 -3.09 -4.10
N ALA A 85 16.99 -3.48 -3.13
CA ALA A 85 18.41 -3.11 -3.11
C ALA A 85 19.13 -3.57 -4.39
N LYS A 86 18.90 -4.81 -4.83
CA LYS A 86 19.44 -5.34 -6.09
C LYS A 86 18.92 -4.60 -7.32
N ALA A 87 17.67 -4.16 -7.32
CA ALA A 87 17.08 -3.44 -8.44
C ALA A 87 17.61 -2.01 -8.54
N SER A 88 17.74 -1.30 -7.42
CA SER A 88 18.12 0.11 -7.37
C SER A 88 19.64 0.33 -7.40
N ALA A 89 20.41 -0.51 -6.71
CA ALA A 89 21.84 -0.30 -6.48
C ALA A 89 22.62 -1.64 -6.46
N PRO A 90 22.67 -2.35 -7.62
CA PRO A 90 23.16 -3.74 -7.70
C PRO A 90 24.64 -3.93 -7.33
N LYS A 91 25.45 -2.87 -7.37
CA LYS A 91 26.90 -2.92 -7.11
C LYS A 91 27.26 -2.44 -5.70
N CYS A 92 26.28 -2.08 -4.88
CA CYS A 92 26.52 -1.67 -3.50
C CYS A 92 26.56 -2.90 -2.57
N LYS A 93 27.34 -2.80 -1.50
CA LYS A 93 27.39 -3.82 -0.44
C LYS A 93 26.21 -3.63 0.50
N ILE A 94 25.59 -4.71 0.98
CA ILE A 94 24.50 -4.63 1.95
C ILE A 94 25.07 -4.84 3.36
N ARG A 95 24.81 -3.90 4.27
CA ARG A 95 25.06 -4.05 5.72
C ARG A 95 23.75 -4.13 6.48
N TYR A 96 23.59 -5.20 7.24
CA TYR A 96 22.45 -5.35 8.14
C TYR A 96 22.70 -4.61 9.46
N ILE A 97 21.78 -3.73 9.83
CA ILE A 97 21.92 -2.87 11.02
C ILE A 97 20.94 -3.22 12.15
N GLY A 98 20.11 -4.25 11.96
CA GLY A 98 19.06 -4.61 12.90
C GLY A 98 17.79 -3.78 12.74
N ILE A 99 16.70 -4.29 13.33
CA ILE A 99 15.38 -3.65 13.30
C ILE A 99 15.40 -2.43 14.21
N ARG A 100 14.90 -1.28 13.72
CA ARG A 100 14.79 -0.06 14.53
C ARG A 100 13.57 -0.14 15.46
N PRO A 101 13.58 0.57 16.61
CA PRO A 101 12.41 0.62 17.49
C PRO A 101 11.13 1.03 16.74
N GLY A 102 10.07 0.22 16.86
CA GLY A 102 8.78 0.46 16.21
C GLY A 102 8.69 0.05 14.74
N GLU A 103 9.76 -0.44 14.13
CA GLU A 103 9.75 -0.89 12.73
C GLU A 103 9.16 -2.31 12.60
N LYS A 104 8.24 -2.48 11.64
CA LYS A 104 7.63 -3.79 11.35
C LYS A 104 8.44 -4.56 10.30
N LEU A 105 8.50 -5.89 10.47
CA LEU A 105 9.01 -6.79 9.44
C LEU A 105 8.12 -6.76 8.19
N HIS A 106 6.81 -6.86 8.39
CA HIS A 106 5.81 -6.88 7.34
C HIS A 106 4.72 -5.86 7.64
N GLU A 107 4.33 -5.08 6.63
CA GLU A 107 3.17 -4.20 6.71
C GLU A 107 1.86 -4.98 6.53
N GLU A 108 0.79 -4.50 7.15
CA GLU A 108 -0.55 -5.07 7.05
C GLU A 108 -1.55 -3.96 6.70
N MET A 109 -2.34 -4.16 5.64
CA MET A 109 -3.33 -3.19 5.16
C MET A 109 -4.76 -3.56 5.53
N VAL A 110 -5.04 -4.84 5.75
CA VAL A 110 -6.29 -5.35 6.33
C VAL A 110 -5.92 -6.35 7.42
N THR A 111 -6.28 -6.02 8.65
CA THR A 111 -6.03 -6.88 9.82
C THR A 111 -7.07 -7.98 9.93
N LEU A 112 -6.74 -9.05 10.67
CA LEU A 112 -7.66 -10.15 10.93
C LEU A 112 -9.01 -9.69 11.51
N PRO A 113 -9.08 -8.76 12.49
CA PRO A 113 -10.38 -8.27 13.00
C PRO A 113 -11.15 -7.42 11.97
N GLU A 114 -10.46 -6.66 11.12
CA GLU A 114 -11.11 -5.86 10.06
C GLU A 114 -11.75 -6.75 8.98
N SER A 115 -11.26 -7.99 8.81
CA SER A 115 -11.76 -8.95 7.81
C SER A 115 -13.27 -9.17 7.89
N ILE A 116 -13.82 -9.18 9.11
CA ILE A 116 -15.25 -9.36 9.39
C ILE A 116 -16.10 -8.31 8.68
N ASN A 117 -15.56 -7.10 8.47
CA ASN A 117 -16.24 -5.98 7.80
C ASN A 117 -15.65 -5.65 6.43
N THR A 118 -14.77 -6.49 5.90
CA THR A 118 -14.09 -6.23 4.62
C THR A 118 -14.82 -6.89 3.44
N TYR A 119 -14.87 -6.17 2.33
CA TYR A 119 -15.34 -6.64 1.03
C TYR A 119 -14.24 -6.44 -0.01
N GLU A 120 -14.27 -7.19 -1.09
CA GLU A 120 -13.31 -7.11 -2.19
C GLU A 120 -13.99 -6.91 -3.55
N THR A 121 -13.40 -6.05 -4.35
CA THR A 121 -13.67 -5.89 -5.79
C THR A 121 -12.50 -6.46 -6.58
N LYS A 122 -12.46 -6.23 -7.90
CA LYS A 122 -11.31 -6.60 -8.72
C LYS A 122 -10.02 -5.89 -8.29
N LYS A 123 -10.08 -4.59 -7.96
CA LYS A 123 -8.90 -3.75 -7.70
C LYS A 123 -8.73 -3.32 -6.24
N TYR A 124 -9.79 -3.28 -5.46
CA TYR A 124 -9.79 -2.70 -4.11
C TYR A 124 -10.45 -3.61 -3.08
N TYR A 125 -9.97 -3.56 -1.85
CA TYR A 125 -10.72 -3.93 -0.65
C TYR A 125 -11.44 -2.69 -0.10
N ILE A 126 -12.58 -2.93 0.55
CA ILE A 126 -13.42 -1.90 1.16
C ILE A 126 -13.73 -2.39 2.57
N ILE A 127 -13.16 -1.72 3.56
CA ILE A 127 -13.42 -2.02 4.98
C ILE A 127 -14.57 -1.12 5.42
N LEU A 128 -15.68 -1.74 5.82
CA LEU A 128 -16.81 -1.01 6.38
C LEU A 128 -16.59 -0.71 7.86
N PRO A 129 -17.13 0.41 8.36
CA PRO A 129 -17.05 0.73 9.78
C PRO A 129 -17.78 -0.31 10.63
N SER A 130 -17.19 -0.67 11.77
CA SER A 130 -17.74 -1.67 12.71
C SER A 130 -18.86 -1.13 13.61
N ILE A 131 -19.12 0.17 13.58
CA ILE A 131 -20.10 0.83 14.45
C ILE A 131 -21.52 0.54 13.95
N GLN A 132 -22.40 0.14 14.87
CA GLN A 132 -23.76 -0.35 14.59
C GLN A 132 -24.65 0.65 13.81
N PHE A 133 -24.39 1.95 13.93
CA PHE A 133 -25.06 2.99 13.12
C PHE A 133 -24.88 2.78 11.61
N PHE A 134 -23.75 2.21 11.19
CA PHE A 134 -23.49 1.93 9.78
C PHE A 134 -23.97 0.54 9.34
N ALA A 135 -24.17 -0.40 10.27
CA ALA A 135 -24.66 -1.75 9.97
C ALA A 135 -26.08 -1.78 9.39
N THR A 136 -26.89 -0.77 9.72
CA THR A 136 -28.25 -0.56 9.19
C THR A 136 -28.31 0.43 8.03
N ASN A 137 -27.19 1.06 7.67
CA ASN A 137 -27.15 2.07 6.62
C ASN A 137 -27.33 1.41 5.23
N THR A 138 -28.53 1.56 4.68
CA THR A 138 -28.92 1.05 3.37
C THR A 138 -28.06 1.61 2.23
N ASN A 139 -27.57 2.85 2.36
CA ASN A 139 -26.71 3.46 1.34
C ASN A 139 -25.37 2.74 1.21
N LEU A 140 -24.73 2.38 2.33
CA LEU A 140 -23.49 1.60 2.33
C LEU A 140 -23.70 0.22 1.67
N LYS A 141 -24.77 -0.48 2.05
CA LYS A 141 -25.11 -1.79 1.46
C LYS A 141 -25.35 -1.69 -0.06
N ASN A 142 -26.05 -0.64 -0.49
CA ASN A 142 -26.31 -0.38 -1.91
C ASN A 142 -25.02 -0.03 -2.66
N SER A 143 -24.12 0.77 -2.08
CA SER A 143 -22.82 1.12 -2.67
C SER A 143 -21.97 -0.13 -2.90
N ILE A 144 -21.83 -0.98 -1.88
CA ILE A 144 -21.13 -2.26 -1.97
C ILE A 144 -21.72 -3.17 -3.06
N LYS A 145 -23.05 -3.24 -3.16
CA LYS A 145 -23.74 -4.01 -4.21
C LYS A 145 -23.49 -3.42 -5.60
N LYS A 146 -23.55 -2.10 -5.76
CA LYS A 146 -23.28 -1.39 -7.03
C LYS A 146 -21.86 -1.64 -7.52
N LEU A 147 -20.89 -1.70 -6.60
CA LEU A 147 -19.49 -2.01 -6.88
C LEU A 147 -19.25 -3.50 -7.20
N GLY A 148 -20.28 -4.36 -7.07
CA GLY A 148 -20.15 -5.80 -7.23
C GLY A 148 -19.17 -6.42 -6.23
N ALA A 149 -18.97 -5.78 -5.07
CA ALA A 149 -17.98 -6.23 -4.10
C ALA A 149 -18.50 -7.47 -3.35
N LYS A 150 -17.60 -8.44 -3.13
CA LYS A 150 -17.90 -9.70 -2.45
C LYS A 150 -17.27 -9.70 -1.08
N LYS A 151 -17.87 -10.41 -0.12
CA LYS A 151 -17.24 -10.57 1.19
C LYS A 151 -15.91 -11.32 1.05
N VAL A 152 -14.88 -10.87 1.75
CA VAL A 152 -13.62 -11.63 1.84
C VAL A 152 -13.87 -12.94 2.61
N LYS A 153 -12.92 -13.88 2.50
CA LYS A 153 -12.99 -15.13 3.26
C LYS A 153 -12.91 -14.87 4.77
N ASN A 154 -13.47 -15.79 5.56
CA ASN A 154 -13.24 -15.79 7.01
C ASN A 154 -11.74 -15.85 7.30
N GLU A 155 -11.32 -15.16 8.35
CA GLU A 155 -9.93 -15.08 8.80
C GLU A 155 -8.96 -14.49 7.75
N PHE A 156 -9.47 -13.69 6.82
CA PHE A 156 -8.64 -13.01 5.84
C PHE A 156 -7.72 -11.97 6.51
N SER A 157 -6.46 -11.91 6.10
CA SER A 157 -5.57 -10.80 6.38
C SER A 157 -4.83 -10.40 5.10
N TYR A 158 -4.49 -9.13 4.99
CA TYR A 158 -3.73 -8.61 3.86
C TYR A 158 -2.41 -8.03 4.32
N SER A 159 -1.39 -8.90 4.37
CA SER A 159 -0.04 -8.59 4.81
C SER A 159 0.94 -8.65 3.65
N SER A 160 1.94 -7.77 3.69
CA SER A 160 2.99 -7.73 2.68
C SER A 160 3.86 -8.99 2.71
N GLY A 161 3.93 -9.68 3.85
CA GLY A 161 4.76 -10.87 4.06
C GLY A 161 4.18 -12.16 3.45
N ASN A 162 2.86 -12.23 3.28
CA ASN A 162 2.15 -13.39 2.74
C ASN A 162 1.37 -13.09 1.45
N ASN A 163 1.68 -11.96 0.82
CA ASN A 163 0.99 -11.52 -0.39
C ASN A 163 1.21 -12.52 -1.56
N LYS A 164 0.20 -12.70 -2.40
CA LYS A 164 0.28 -13.63 -3.55
C LYS A 164 1.16 -13.10 -4.68
N HIS A 165 1.28 -11.78 -4.79
CA HIS A 165 2.03 -11.13 -5.86
C HIS A 165 3.24 -10.40 -5.28
N PHE A 166 4.44 -10.90 -5.58
CA PHE A 166 5.71 -10.24 -5.27
C PHE A 166 6.39 -9.77 -6.55
N LEU A 167 6.84 -8.52 -6.57
CA LEU A 167 7.65 -7.96 -7.64
C LEU A 167 9.04 -8.57 -7.60
N LYS A 168 9.49 -9.10 -8.74
CA LYS A 168 10.86 -9.55 -8.96
C LYS A 168 11.78 -8.36 -9.21
N VAL A 169 13.09 -8.57 -9.07
CA VAL A 169 14.13 -7.56 -9.32
C VAL A 169 13.95 -6.86 -10.67
N ASN A 170 13.67 -7.62 -11.74
CA ASN A 170 13.48 -7.05 -13.08
C ASN A 170 12.21 -6.18 -13.19
N GLU A 171 11.15 -6.52 -12.46
CA GLU A 171 9.90 -5.73 -12.43
C GLU A 171 10.07 -4.45 -11.62
N LEU A 172 10.75 -4.54 -10.47
CA LEU A 172 11.15 -3.39 -9.67
C LEU A 172 11.99 -2.42 -10.49
N LYS A 173 12.99 -2.92 -11.23
CA LYS A 173 13.83 -2.09 -12.10
C LYS A 173 13.00 -1.35 -13.14
N LYS A 174 12.12 -2.04 -13.86
CA LYS A 174 11.21 -1.41 -14.83
C LYS A 174 10.33 -0.34 -14.19
N LEU A 175 9.78 -0.61 -13.01
CA LEU A 175 8.94 0.35 -12.29
C LEU A 175 9.73 1.59 -11.85
N ILE A 176 10.97 1.41 -11.35
CA ILE A 176 11.88 2.51 -11.02
C ILE A 176 12.19 3.35 -12.27
N ASP A 177 12.58 2.70 -13.36
CA ASP A 177 12.92 3.36 -14.61
C ASP A 177 11.74 4.22 -15.10
N LEU A 178 10.54 3.64 -15.17
CA LEU A 178 9.33 4.30 -15.68
C LEU A 178 8.80 5.42 -14.77
N ASN A 179 8.80 5.22 -13.45
CA ASN A 179 8.09 6.13 -12.54
C ASN A 179 9.00 7.16 -11.87
N ILE A 180 10.31 6.92 -11.84
CA ILE A 180 11.27 7.75 -11.09
C ILE A 180 12.29 8.38 -12.04
N LEU A 181 13.02 7.58 -12.81
CA LEU A 181 14.12 8.06 -13.64
C LEU A 181 13.63 8.78 -14.90
N SER A 182 12.58 8.27 -15.54
CA SER A 182 11.97 8.88 -16.73
C SER A 182 11.35 10.26 -16.45
N ASN A 183 11.02 10.54 -15.19
CA ASN A 183 10.38 11.79 -14.75
C ASN A 183 11.40 12.88 -14.34
N GLY A 184 12.68 12.71 -14.66
CA GLY A 184 13.71 13.76 -14.51
C GLY A 184 14.14 14.10 -13.07
N ASN A 185 13.61 13.42 -12.05
CA ASN A 185 13.86 13.73 -10.65
C ASN A 185 15.18 13.16 -10.09
N TYR A 186 15.87 12.31 -10.84
CA TYR A 186 17.11 11.66 -10.42
C TYR A 186 18.03 11.48 -11.64
N THR A 187 18.96 12.41 -11.85
CA THR A 187 20.07 12.23 -12.80
C THR A 187 21.11 11.29 -12.21
N LYS A 188 21.58 10.34 -13.02
CA LYS A 188 22.77 9.50 -12.73
C LYS A 188 24.03 10.34 -12.62
#